data_AF-A0A7J7CEX8-F1
#
_entry.id   AF-A0A7J7CEX8-F1
#
_cell.length_a   1.000
_cell.length_b   1.000
_cell.length_c   1.000
_cell.angle_alpha   90.00
_cell.angle_beta   90.00
_cell.angle_gamma   90.00
#
_symmetry.space_group_name_H-M   'P 1'
#
loop_
_entity.id
_entity.type
_entity.pdbx_description
1 polymer ?
#
loop_
_entity_poly.entity_id
_entity_poly.type
_entity_poly.pdbx_seq_one_letter_code
_entity_poly.pdbx_strand_id
1 'polypeptide(L)'
;MAHLVMNTGWNNVQGICVDTHVHRICNRLGWVSRRGTKQKTLTPEETREALQLWLPKDEWAPINPLLVGFGQTICTPLRPRCGMCGVNEFCPSAFKDTSSPSAKLKKSGVSEKL
;
A
#
# COMPACT_ATOMS: atom_id res chain seq x y z
N MET A 1 -6.73 -6.66 14.93
CA MET A 1 -8.18 -6.51 15.21
C MET A 1 -8.48 -5.84 16.54
N ALA A 2 -7.87 -6.23 17.67
CA ALA A 2 -8.15 -5.61 18.98
C ALA A 2 -8.04 -4.08 18.98
N HIS A 3 -6.99 -3.51 18.37
CA HIS A 3 -6.82 -2.05 18.26
C HIS A 3 -7.94 -1.35 17.47
N LEU A 4 -8.50 -1.99 16.43
CA LEU A 4 -9.62 -1.43 15.66
C LEU A 4 -10.88 -1.30 16.50
N VAL A 5 -11.17 -2.35 17.28
CA VAL A 5 -12.35 -2.41 18.15
C VAL A 5 -12.24 -1.37 19.26
N MET A 6 -11.08 -1.24 19.90
CA MET A 6 -10.85 -0.23 20.93
C MET A 6 -10.98 1.20 20.37
N ASN A 7 -10.45 1.43 19.18
CA ASN A 7 -10.56 2.72 18.51
C ASN A 7 -12.02 3.06 18.16
N THR A 8 -12.72 2.15 17.47
CA THR A 8 -14.06 2.44 16.91
C THR A 8 -15.16 2.33 17.96
N GLY A 9 -15.10 1.34 18.84
CA GLY A 9 -16.15 1.06 19.82
C GLY A 9 -16.03 1.87 21.11
N TRP A 10 -14.81 2.23 21.51
CA TRP A 10 -14.54 2.92 22.79
C TRP A 10 -13.83 4.27 22.62
N ASN A 11 -13.62 4.74 21.39
CA ASN A 11 -12.84 5.95 21.10
C ASN A 11 -11.47 5.97 21.82
N ASN A 12 -10.86 4.79 21.95
CA ASN A 12 -9.66 4.59 22.75
C ASN A 12 -8.48 4.13 21.87
N VAL A 13 -7.60 5.07 21.55
CA VAL A 13 -6.45 4.85 20.65
C VAL A 13 -5.24 4.33 21.44
N GLN A 14 -5.24 3.02 21.73
CA GLN A 14 -4.11 2.34 22.37
C GLN A 14 -2.98 2.00 21.39
N GLY A 15 -3.28 1.97 20.10
CA GLY A 15 -2.28 1.70 19.07
C GLY A 15 -2.87 1.72 17.66
N ILE A 16 -2.01 1.94 16.67
CA ILE A 16 -2.34 1.86 15.25
C ILE A 16 -2.89 0.48 14.91
N CYS A 17 -4.08 0.43 14.32
CA CYS A 17 -4.59 -0.79 13.73
C CYS A 17 -3.88 -1.06 12.40
N VAL A 18 -3.10 -2.13 12.33
CA VAL A 18 -2.47 -2.59 11.10
C VAL A 18 -3.25 -3.78 10.54
N ASP A 19 -3.78 -3.63 9.34
CA ASP A 19 -4.39 -4.69 8.54
C ASP A 19 -3.53 -4.99 7.30
N THR A 20 -4.08 -5.77 6.36
CA THR A 20 -3.38 -6.13 5.12
C THR A 20 -3.14 -4.94 4.19
N HIS A 21 -3.99 -3.90 4.25
CA HIS A 21 -3.84 -2.68 3.44
C HIS A 21 -2.73 -1.80 4.01
N VAL A 22 -2.81 -1.47 5.30
CA VAL A 22 -1.79 -0.68 6.01
C VAL A 22 -0.43 -1.36 5.89
N HIS A 23 -0.33 -2.64 6.20
CA HIS A 23 0.93 -3.40 6.12
C HIS A 23 1.53 -3.35 4.70
N ARG A 24 0.73 -3.64 3.66
CA ARG A 24 1.21 -3.63 2.27
C ARG A 24 1.64 -2.24 1.82
N ILE A 25 0.81 -1.23 2.07
CA ILE A 25 1.02 0.13 1.56
C ILE A 25 2.21 0.79 2.26
N CYS A 26 2.33 0.67 3.58
CA CYS A 26 3.48 1.22 4.31
C CYS A 26 4.81 0.59 3.85
N ASN A 27 4.84 -0.73 3.60
CA ASN A 27 6.02 -1.39 3.04
C ASN A 27 6.30 -1.00 1.58
N ARG A 28 5.28 -0.66 0.77
CA ARG A 28 5.45 -0.16 -0.60
C ARG A 28 6.00 1.27 -0.63
N LEU A 29 5.48 2.12 0.26
CA LEU A 29 5.91 3.51 0.42
C LEU A 29 7.27 3.63 1.11
N GLY A 30 7.77 2.56 1.74
CA GLY A 30 9.04 2.58 2.47
C GLY A 30 8.95 3.31 3.81
N TRP A 31 7.73 3.48 4.35
CA TRP A 31 7.48 4.14 5.63
C TRP A 31 7.88 3.30 6.85
N VAL A 32 8.03 2.00 6.64
CA VAL A 32 8.38 1.05 7.71
C VAL A 32 9.57 0.21 7.27
N SER A 33 10.41 -0.13 8.24
CA SER A 33 11.52 -1.06 8.08
C SER A 33 11.74 -1.79 9.40
N ARG A 34 12.29 -3.00 9.34
CA ARG A 34 12.66 -3.74 10.55
C ARG A 34 13.72 -2.98 11.33
N ARG A 35 13.55 -2.92 12.65
CA ARG A 35 14.42 -2.18 13.57
C ARG A 35 15.89 -2.52 13.34
N GLY A 36 16.72 -1.49 13.17
CA GLY A 36 18.16 -1.63 12.93
C GLY A 36 18.56 -2.12 11.53
N THR A 37 17.61 -2.23 10.59
CA THR A 37 17.88 -2.65 9.20
C THR A 37 17.13 -1.76 8.20
N LYS A 38 17.47 -1.88 6.91
CA LYS A 38 16.70 -1.28 5.79
C LYS A 38 15.72 -2.27 5.14
N GLN A 39 15.46 -3.40 5.80
CA GLN A 39 14.59 -4.44 5.26
C GLN A 39 13.13 -4.17 5.58
N LYS A 40 12.22 -4.64 4.71
CA LYS A 40 10.77 -4.54 4.92
C LYS A 40 10.33 -5.27 6.19
N THR A 41 9.24 -4.80 6.77
CA THR A 41 8.57 -5.50 7.88
C THR A 41 7.87 -6.75 7.35
N LEU A 42 7.91 -7.82 8.12
CA LEU A 42 7.35 -9.13 7.78
C LEU A 42 6.01 -9.37 8.45
N THR A 43 5.77 -8.73 9.60
CA THR A 43 4.54 -8.91 10.37
C THR A 43 3.79 -7.58 10.54
N PRO A 44 2.46 -7.62 10.72
CA PRO A 44 1.67 -6.42 11.06
C PRO A 44 2.15 -5.75 12.36
N GLU A 45 2.66 -6.53 13.30
CA GLU A 45 3.15 -6.02 14.58
C GLU A 45 4.44 -5.20 14.41
N GLU A 46 5.38 -5.69 13.61
CA GLU A 46 6.57 -4.92 13.24
C GLU A 46 6.22 -3.62 12.52
N THR A 47 5.21 -3.64 11.64
CA THR A 47 4.70 -2.43 10.99
C THR A 47 4.10 -1.46 12.00
N ARG A 48 3.34 -1.94 12.99
CA ARG A 48 2.71 -1.12 14.02
C ARG A 48 3.79 -0.38 14.82
N GLU A 49 4.79 -1.10 15.32
CA GLU A 49 5.89 -0.51 16.08
C GLU A 49 6.67 0.51 15.26
N ALA A 50 6.98 0.18 13.99
CA ALA A 50 7.70 1.08 13.11
C ALA A 50 6.91 2.36 12.79
N LEU A 51 5.59 2.26 12.57
CA LEU A 51 4.73 3.44 12.35
C LEU A 51 4.62 4.30 13.61
N GLN A 52 4.40 3.68 14.78
CA GLN A 52 4.24 4.41 16.05
C GLN A 52 5.49 5.20 16.45
N LEU A 53 6.67 4.84 15.91
CA LEU A 53 7.92 5.53 16.20
C LEU A 53 7.97 6.96 15.64
N TRP A 54 7.29 7.23 14.51
CA TRP A 54 7.39 8.52 13.81
C TRP A 54 6.03 9.16 13.50
N LEU A 55 4.95 8.39 13.41
CA LEU A 55 3.63 8.91 13.11
C LEU A 55 3.03 9.61 14.35
N PRO A 56 2.61 10.88 14.26
CA PRO A 56 1.94 11.59 15.36
C PRO A 56 0.73 10.81 15.87
N LYS A 57 0.50 10.85 17.20
CA LYS A 57 -0.60 10.09 17.83
C LYS A 57 -1.98 10.43 17.28
N ASP A 58 -2.20 11.68 16.88
CA ASP A 58 -3.46 12.14 16.33
C ASP A 58 -3.81 11.44 14.99
N GLU A 59 -2.79 10.96 14.28
CA GLU A 59 -2.94 10.23 13.02
C GLU A 59 -3.14 8.72 13.19
N TRP A 60 -3.04 8.18 14.41
CA TRP A 60 -3.12 6.74 14.65
C TRP A 60 -4.50 6.14 14.39
N ALA A 61 -5.56 6.92 14.64
CA ALA A 61 -6.92 6.54 14.33
C ALA A 61 -7.27 6.67 12.83
N PRO A 62 -7.01 7.81 12.15
CA PRO A 62 -7.39 8.00 10.75
C PRO A 62 -6.54 7.20 9.76
N ILE A 63 -5.29 6.84 10.07
CA ILE A 63 -4.41 6.18 9.10
C ILE A 63 -4.98 4.87 8.55
N ASN A 64 -5.65 4.06 9.37
CA ASN A 64 -6.21 2.79 8.92
C ASN A 64 -7.31 2.97 7.86
N PRO A 65 -8.43 3.67 8.14
CA PRO A 65 -9.48 3.86 7.13
C PRO A 65 -8.99 4.58 5.87
N LEU A 66 -8.06 5.54 6.00
CA LEU A 66 -7.45 6.21 4.86
C LEU A 66 -6.70 5.24 3.95
N LEU A 67 -5.81 4.42 4.52
CA LEU A 67 -5.03 3.45 3.76
C LEU A 67 -5.87 2.27 3.25
N VAL A 68 -6.96 1.91 3.93
CA VAL A 68 -7.93 0.93 3.43
C VAL A 68 -8.59 1.46 2.16
N GLY A 69 -9.17 2.66 2.19
CA GLY A 69 -9.81 3.26 1.03
C GLY A 69 -8.84 3.46 -0.14
N PHE A 70 -7.64 3.97 0.14
CA PHE A 70 -6.59 4.12 -0.86
C PHE A 70 -6.12 2.77 -1.43
N GLY A 71 -5.98 1.75 -0.58
CA GLY A 71 -5.53 0.41 -0.96
C GLY A 71 -6.57 -0.38 -1.76
N GLN A 72 -7.86 -0.03 -1.65
CA GLN A 72 -8.95 -0.62 -2.44
C GLN A 72 -9.08 0.05 -3.81
N THR A 73 -8.79 1.34 -3.93
CA THR A 73 -9.06 2.14 -5.13
C THR A 73 -7.82 2.38 -6.01
N ILE A 74 -6.66 2.66 -5.40
CA ILE A 74 -5.43 3.06 -6.09
C ILE A 74 -4.30 2.04 -5.88
N CYS A 75 -3.90 1.78 -4.64
CA CYS A 75 -2.78 0.90 -4.30
C CYS A 75 -3.23 -0.55 -4.10
N THR A 76 -3.88 -1.09 -5.12
CA THR A 76 -4.43 -2.45 -5.15
C THR A 76 -3.30 -3.50 -5.01
N PRO A 77 -3.60 -4.70 -4.47
CA PRO A 77 -2.59 -5.76 -4.31
C PRO A 77 -1.93 -6.13 -5.64
N LEU A 78 -2.74 -6.29 -6.69
CA LEU A 78 -2.31 -6.59 -8.05
C LEU A 78 -2.49 -5.35 -8.93
N ARG A 79 -1.47 -5.02 -9.73
CA ARG A 79 -1.46 -3.90 -10.70
C ARG A 79 -1.98 -2.57 -10.11
N PRO A 80 -1.26 -1.99 -9.12
CA PRO A 80 -1.63 -0.70 -8.56
C PRO A 80 -1.69 0.38 -9.63
N ARG A 81 -2.63 1.33 -9.48
CA ARG A 81 -2.86 2.42 -10.45
C ARG A 81 -1.86 3.56 -10.26
N CYS A 82 -0.55 3.26 -10.36
CA CYS A 82 0.52 4.22 -10.11
C CYS A 82 0.44 5.48 -10.99
N GLY A 83 -0.07 5.37 -12.23
CA GLY A 83 -0.22 6.51 -13.14
C GLY A 83 -1.21 7.59 -12.68
N MET A 84 -2.16 7.26 -11.80
CA MET A 84 -3.10 8.21 -11.20
C MET A 84 -2.88 8.40 -9.69
N CYS A 85 -1.80 7.82 -9.15
CA CYS A 85 -1.47 7.91 -7.74
C CYS A 85 -0.74 9.22 -7.46
N GLY A 86 -1.34 10.12 -6.68
CA GLY A 86 -0.77 11.43 -6.36
C GLY A 86 0.53 11.40 -5.54
N VAL A 87 0.97 10.23 -5.06
CA VAL A 87 2.22 10.04 -4.30
C VAL A 87 3.22 9.14 -5.04
N ASN A 88 3.04 8.95 -6.35
CA ASN A 88 3.89 8.04 -7.13
C ASN A 88 5.37 8.48 -7.15
N GLU A 89 5.65 9.78 -7.19
CA GLU A 89 7.01 10.34 -7.23
C GLU A 89 7.81 10.03 -5.95
N PHE A 90 7.11 9.96 -4.82
CA PHE A 90 7.70 9.65 -3.51
C PHE A 90 7.67 8.16 -3.17
N CYS A 91 7.06 7.32 -4.02
CA CYS A 91 6.86 5.90 -3.73
C CYS A 91 7.98 5.05 -4.35
N PRO A 92 8.84 4.40 -3.54
CA PRO A 92 9.93 3.57 -4.06
C PRO A 92 9.44 2.29 -4.76
N SER A 93 8.15 1.94 -4.63
CA SER A 93 7.54 0.79 -5.30
C SER A 93 6.67 1.15 -6.51
N ALA A 94 6.62 2.43 -6.91
CA ALA A 94 5.84 2.86 -8.06
C ALA A 94 6.30 2.13 -9.35
N PHE A 95 5.34 1.68 -10.16
CA PHE A 95 5.55 1.01 -11.45
C PHE A 95 6.39 -0.30 -11.42
N LYS A 96 6.74 -0.83 -10.25
CA LYS A 96 7.49 -2.10 -10.14
C LYS A 96 6.60 -3.34 -10.32
N ASP A 97 5.33 -3.23 -9.95
CA ASP A 97 4.36 -4.34 -10.00
C ASP A 97 3.59 -4.40 -11.35
N THR A 98 3.94 -3.55 -12.32
CA THR A 98 3.39 -3.60 -13.67
C THR A 98 4.22 -4.55 -14.53
N SER A 99 4.11 -5.85 -14.32
CA SER A 99 4.39 -6.79 -15.40
C SER A 99 3.30 -6.61 -16.46
N SER A 100 3.66 -5.93 -17.54
CA SER A 100 2.80 -5.70 -18.71
C SER A 100 2.22 -7.03 -19.20
N PRO A 101 0.92 -7.15 -19.51
CA PRO A 101 0.49 -8.16 -20.46
C PRO A 101 1.10 -7.77 -21.81
N SER A 102 1.95 -8.62 -22.38
CA SER A 102 2.49 -8.45 -23.73
C SER A 102 1.37 -8.07 -24.70
N ALA A 103 1.43 -6.87 -25.27
CA ALA A 103 0.55 -6.46 -26.36
C ALA A 103 0.83 -7.40 -27.55
N LYS A 104 -0.13 -8.29 -27.86
CA LYS A 104 -0.09 -9.04 -29.13
C LYS A 104 -0.23 -8.03 -30.26
N LEU A 105 0.87 -7.79 -30.97
CA LEU A 105 0.90 -7.00 -32.20
C LEU A 105 -0.01 -7.67 -33.23
N LYS A 106 -1.18 -7.08 -33.50
CA LYS A 106 -2.14 -7.57 -34.49
C LYS A 106 -1.60 -7.22 -35.88
N LYS A 107 -0.96 -8.16 -36.57
CA LYS A 107 -0.62 -8.01 -38.00
C LYS A 107 -1.91 -7.94 -38.80
N SER A 108 -2.25 -6.75 -39.31
CA SER A 108 -3.24 -6.57 -40.37
C SER A 108 -2.65 -7.14 -41.68
N GLY A 109 -3.12 -8.31 -42.08
CA GLY A 109 -2.85 -8.85 -43.41
C GLY A 109 -3.59 -8.02 -44.45
N VAL A 110 -2.86 -7.26 -45.25
CA VAL A 110 -3.36 -6.67 -46.49
C VAL A 110 -3.48 -7.79 -47.51
N SER A 111 -4.69 -7.92 -48.08
CA SER A 111 -5.01 -8.76 -49.22
C SER A 111 -4.46 -8.10 -50.48
N GLU A 112 -3.68 -8.83 -51.27
CA GLU A 112 -3.54 -8.49 -52.68
C GLU A 112 -3.56 -9.78 -53.52
N LYS A 113 -4.50 -9.77 -54.46
CA LYS A 113 -4.86 -10.84 -55.39
C LYS A 113 -3.90 -10.78 -56.59
N LEU A 114 -3.48 -11.93 -57.10
CA LEU A 114 -3.24 -12.21 -58.52
C LEU A 114 -3.25 -13.73 -58.72
#